data_AF-A0A200JAJ2-F1
#
_entry.id   AF-A0A200JAJ2-F1
#
_cell.length_a   1.000
_cell.length_b   1.000
_cell.length_c   1.000
_cell.angle_alpha   90.00
_cell.angle_beta   90.00
_cell.angle_gamma   90.00
#
_symmetry.space_group_name_H-M   'P 1'
#
loop_
_entity.id
_entity.type
_entity.pdbx_description
1 polymer ?
#
loop_
_entity_poly.entity_id
_entity_poly.type
_entity_poly.pdbx_seq_one_letter_code
_entity_poly.pdbx_strand_id
1 'polypeptide(L)'
;MHAKKLVLPLISCLIFSIFFTKSAYANVDFGNLYVSNPTIMVGNTIVDEQTEISYHQNVSLTFPYAVPNEVTITSGDTMRLDVPANCLIASSFSYDITAADGTVILTITGDDLTNTVTATFGPYYESHTANRQGEIIFYARGASTVENSDWVMNMVGWNSYDNTAAVWNIIINPDSKYITNTVLTDILGPDQQFDEGFFVQAALGTYDKTTQVFQEQEAIDPAKISTAADSFVIDLGTLNQAVSLTFLSNKLADPNLPYRNKAILEADGEGEPVIIEAETPAIGGGGSGTGEPGESSQTSDTSTEETSETTTEETTTDLTSESTSSEVESSISSNTESTTNETIDTSQTSNSSGKQPETTSTTYNVSKKPDSLPKTGEQRTLFFLISGSFLLAGSTIFFVSRNKKAKHNG
;
A
#
# COMPACT_ATOMS: atom_id res chain seq x y z
N MET A 1 4.71 -31.95 -70.20
CA MET A 1 4.78 -30.65 -69.49
C MET A 1 3.88 -30.74 -68.26
N HIS A 2 4.47 -31.04 -67.11
CA HIS A 2 3.79 -31.37 -65.85
C HIS A 2 3.71 -30.14 -64.94
N ALA A 3 2.50 -29.74 -64.56
CA ALA A 3 2.25 -28.91 -63.37
C ALA A 3 0.77 -29.02 -62.98
N LYS A 4 0.37 -30.16 -62.44
CA LYS A 4 -0.85 -30.29 -61.64
C LYS A 4 -0.50 -31.17 -60.44
N LYS A 5 -0.92 -30.74 -59.25
CA LYS A 5 -0.71 -31.32 -57.90
C LYS A 5 0.38 -30.63 -57.05
N LEU A 6 0.17 -29.35 -56.72
CA LEU A 6 0.83 -28.72 -55.57
C LEU A 6 -0.06 -27.64 -54.93
N VAL A 7 -1.36 -27.90 -54.78
CA VAL A 7 -2.28 -26.97 -54.10
C VAL A 7 -2.99 -27.63 -52.90
N LEU A 8 -2.99 -28.96 -52.83
CA LEU A 8 -3.67 -29.69 -51.76
C LEU A 8 -2.92 -29.74 -50.40
N PRO A 9 -1.57 -29.76 -50.29
CA PRO A 9 -0.92 -29.86 -48.99
C PRO A 9 -0.82 -28.51 -48.25
N LEU A 10 -0.89 -27.37 -48.94
CA LEU A 10 -0.86 -26.04 -48.32
C LEU A 10 -2.19 -25.66 -47.66
N ILE A 11 -3.33 -26.10 -48.23
CA ILE A 11 -4.65 -25.89 -47.62
C ILE A 11 -4.82 -26.80 -46.39
N SER A 12 -4.25 -28.01 -46.40
CA SER A 12 -4.27 -28.91 -45.24
C SER A 12 -3.45 -28.40 -44.05
N CYS A 13 -2.36 -27.67 -44.28
CA CYS A 13 -1.51 -27.11 -43.22
C CYS A 13 -2.13 -25.84 -42.59
N LEU A 14 -2.84 -25.05 -43.40
CA LEU A 14 -3.54 -23.84 -42.94
C LEU A 14 -4.81 -24.18 -42.14
N ILE A 15 -5.45 -25.32 -42.37
CA ILE A 15 -6.64 -25.74 -41.60
C ILE A 15 -6.24 -26.34 -40.24
N PHE A 16 -5.07 -26.98 -40.12
CA PHE A 16 -4.60 -27.55 -38.85
C PHE A 16 -4.11 -26.50 -37.85
N SER A 17 -3.74 -25.30 -38.32
CA SER A 17 -3.30 -24.19 -37.47
C SER A 17 -4.44 -23.38 -36.86
N ILE A 18 -5.70 -23.61 -37.26
CA ILE A 18 -6.89 -22.93 -36.71
C ILE A 18 -7.49 -23.72 -35.52
N PHE A 19 -7.08 -24.98 -35.31
CA PHE A 19 -7.58 -25.83 -34.22
C PHE A 19 -6.72 -25.81 -32.95
N PHE A 20 -5.60 -25.07 -32.94
CA PHE A 20 -4.82 -24.80 -31.73
C PHE A 20 -4.89 -23.32 -31.36
N THR A 21 -6.10 -22.77 -31.24
CA THR A 21 -6.26 -21.60 -30.38
C THR A 21 -6.18 -22.12 -28.95
N LYS A 22 -5.11 -21.78 -28.21
CA LYS A 22 -5.16 -21.88 -26.75
C LYS A 22 -6.42 -21.13 -26.34
N SER A 23 -7.42 -21.82 -25.81
CA SER A 23 -8.52 -21.16 -25.12
C SER A 23 -7.88 -20.34 -24.00
N ALA A 24 -7.84 -19.02 -24.16
CA ALA A 24 -7.57 -18.14 -23.04
C ALA A 24 -8.81 -18.25 -22.15
N TYR A 25 -8.73 -19.03 -21.08
CA TYR A 25 -9.71 -18.93 -20.01
C TYR A 25 -9.60 -17.50 -19.46
N ALA A 26 -10.72 -16.79 -19.45
CA ALA A 26 -10.79 -15.53 -18.73
C ALA A 26 -10.67 -15.88 -17.25
N ASN A 27 -9.80 -15.16 -16.53
CA ASN A 27 -9.70 -15.30 -15.08
C ASN A 27 -11.07 -15.04 -14.46
N VAL A 28 -11.43 -15.87 -13.49
CA VAL A 28 -12.68 -15.80 -12.76
C VAL A 28 -12.51 -14.84 -11.59
N ASP A 29 -13.49 -13.95 -11.41
CA ASP A 29 -13.64 -13.16 -10.18
C ASP A 29 -14.66 -13.86 -9.27
N PHE A 30 -14.17 -14.40 -8.15
CA PHE A 30 -14.99 -15.08 -7.15
C PHE A 30 -15.68 -14.10 -6.18
N GLY A 31 -15.40 -12.79 -6.28
CA GLY A 31 -15.87 -11.81 -5.30
C GLY A 31 -15.40 -12.18 -3.89
N ASN A 32 -16.27 -12.04 -2.90
CA ASN A 32 -15.97 -12.34 -1.50
C ASN A 32 -16.37 -13.76 -1.07
N LEU A 33 -16.73 -14.66 -2.00
CA LEU A 33 -17.37 -15.94 -1.68
C LEU A 33 -16.56 -16.85 -0.75
N TYR A 34 -15.24 -16.83 -0.88
CA TYR A 34 -14.33 -17.71 -0.13
C TYR A 34 -13.55 -16.98 0.96
N VAL A 35 -13.92 -15.73 1.25
CA VAL A 35 -13.28 -14.88 2.24
C VAL A 35 -14.28 -14.60 3.36
N SER A 36 -13.86 -14.80 4.60
CA SER A 36 -14.66 -14.47 5.79
C SER A 36 -14.46 -13.02 6.21
N ASN A 37 -15.39 -12.49 7.02
CA ASN A 37 -15.24 -11.16 7.62
C ASN A 37 -13.93 -11.06 8.40
N PRO A 38 -13.30 -9.87 8.42
CA PRO A 38 -12.02 -9.71 9.07
C PRO A 38 -12.14 -9.65 10.60
N THR A 39 -11.07 -10.05 11.27
CA THR A 39 -10.80 -9.55 12.63
C THR A 39 -10.19 -8.16 12.53
N ILE A 40 -10.75 -7.19 13.26
CA ILE A 40 -10.28 -5.80 13.30
C ILE A 40 -9.48 -5.58 14.58
N MET A 41 -8.17 -5.32 14.44
CA MET A 41 -7.25 -5.10 15.55
C MET A 41 -6.82 -3.63 15.60
N VAL A 42 -7.07 -2.97 16.72
CA VAL A 42 -6.56 -1.62 17.04
C VAL A 42 -5.59 -1.75 18.20
N GLY A 43 -4.29 -1.56 17.91
CA GLY A 43 -3.24 -1.94 18.86
C GLY A 43 -3.34 -3.42 19.24
N ASN A 44 -3.60 -3.71 20.51
CA ASN A 44 -3.78 -5.07 21.03
C ASN A 44 -5.25 -5.45 21.29
N THR A 45 -6.20 -4.65 20.83
CA THR A 45 -7.63 -4.85 21.12
C THR A 45 -8.39 -5.22 19.86
N ILE A 46 -9.22 -6.27 19.95
CA ILE A 46 -10.20 -6.61 18.91
C ILE A 46 -11.40 -5.68 19.05
N VAL A 47 -11.84 -5.08 17.95
CA VAL A 47 -13.01 -4.21 17.89
C VAL A 47 -14.01 -4.68 16.84
N ASP A 48 -15.24 -4.19 16.91
CA ASP A 48 -16.26 -4.46 15.89
C ASP A 48 -16.32 -3.36 14.82
N GLU A 49 -17.11 -3.60 13.77
CA GLU A 49 -17.27 -2.65 12.65
C GLU A 49 -18.03 -1.37 13.04
N GLN A 50 -18.69 -1.34 14.20
CA GLN A 50 -19.43 -0.19 14.71
C GLN A 50 -18.57 0.70 15.61
N THR A 51 -17.42 0.18 16.06
CA THR A 51 -16.47 0.91 16.88
C THR A 51 -15.90 2.06 16.07
N GLU A 52 -15.97 3.25 16.66
CA GLU A 52 -15.38 4.43 16.07
C GLU A 52 -13.86 4.39 16.23
N ILE A 53 -13.14 4.40 15.12
CA ILE A 53 -11.67 4.35 15.09
C ILE A 53 -11.19 5.67 14.49
N SER A 54 -10.29 6.35 15.21
CA SER A 54 -9.73 7.62 14.76
C SER A 54 -8.96 7.45 13.46
N TYR A 55 -9.07 8.45 12.58
CA TYR A 55 -8.37 8.52 11.30
C TYR A 55 -6.84 8.37 11.43
N HIS A 56 -6.28 8.72 12.60
CA HIS A 56 -4.85 8.64 12.86
C HIS A 56 -4.42 7.35 13.56
N GLN A 57 -5.33 6.41 13.81
CA GLN A 57 -5.02 5.12 14.42
C GLN A 57 -4.78 4.04 13.37
N ASN A 58 -3.69 3.29 13.54
CA ASN A 58 -3.43 2.09 12.75
C ASN A 58 -4.40 0.96 13.12
N VAL A 59 -4.80 0.23 12.08
CA VAL A 59 -5.66 -0.94 12.16
C VAL A 59 -4.98 -2.08 11.42
N SER A 60 -5.01 -3.29 12.00
CA SER A 60 -4.68 -4.52 11.28
C SER A 60 -5.96 -5.29 11.00
N LEU A 61 -6.12 -5.72 9.75
CA LEU A 61 -7.26 -6.50 9.29
C LEU A 61 -6.79 -7.90 8.90
N THR A 62 -7.36 -8.93 9.50
CA THR A 62 -7.05 -10.33 9.22
C THR A 62 -8.26 -11.03 8.64
N PHE A 63 -8.18 -11.45 7.37
CA PHE A 63 -9.22 -12.14 6.62
C PHE A 63 -8.88 -13.62 6.47
N PRO A 64 -9.62 -14.53 7.11
CA PRO A 64 -9.55 -15.95 6.81
C PRO A 64 -10.14 -16.25 5.43
N TYR A 65 -9.53 -17.16 4.69
CA TYR A 65 -10.11 -17.68 3.45
C TYR A 65 -10.04 -19.21 3.38
N ALA A 66 -11.00 -19.82 2.70
CA ALA A 66 -11.04 -21.24 2.43
C ALA A 66 -11.75 -21.52 1.10
N VAL A 67 -11.10 -22.24 0.20
CA VAL A 67 -11.64 -22.56 -1.12
C VAL A 67 -12.01 -24.05 -1.19
N PRO A 68 -13.29 -24.40 -1.44
CA PRO A 68 -13.75 -25.79 -1.54
C PRO A 68 -12.97 -26.59 -2.58
N ASN A 69 -12.79 -27.90 -2.36
CA ASN A 69 -11.95 -28.78 -3.19
C ASN A 69 -12.44 -28.86 -4.65
N GLU A 70 -13.74 -28.71 -4.88
CA GLU A 70 -14.39 -28.83 -6.19
C GLU A 70 -14.13 -27.62 -7.10
N VAL A 71 -13.64 -26.52 -6.53
CA VAL A 71 -13.35 -25.29 -7.28
C VAL A 71 -12.02 -25.45 -8.01
N THR A 72 -12.01 -25.25 -9.32
CA THR A 72 -10.76 -25.11 -10.07
C THR A 72 -10.27 -23.67 -9.93
N ILE A 73 -9.02 -23.50 -9.51
CA ILE A 73 -8.35 -22.21 -9.43
C ILE A 73 -7.30 -22.17 -10.54
N THR A 74 -7.33 -21.11 -11.35
CA THR A 74 -6.29 -20.78 -12.31
C THR A 74 -5.52 -19.56 -11.84
N SER A 75 -4.21 -19.53 -12.07
CA SER A 75 -3.40 -18.36 -11.79
C SER A 75 -3.97 -17.13 -12.51
N GLY A 76 -4.22 -16.07 -11.74
CA GLY A 76 -4.85 -14.84 -12.18
C GLY A 76 -6.34 -14.70 -11.81
N ASP A 77 -7.00 -15.77 -11.33
CA ASP A 77 -8.33 -15.66 -10.70
C ASP A 77 -8.29 -14.74 -9.47
N THR A 78 -9.40 -14.14 -9.08
CA THR A 78 -9.42 -13.13 -8.00
C THR A 78 -10.49 -13.39 -6.93
N MET A 79 -10.20 -12.90 -5.73
CA MET A 79 -11.16 -12.67 -4.65
C MET A 79 -11.12 -11.21 -4.21
N ARG A 80 -12.25 -10.69 -3.73
CA ARG A 80 -12.36 -9.36 -3.13
C ARG A 80 -12.41 -9.46 -1.60
N LEU A 81 -11.64 -8.61 -0.94
CA LEU A 81 -11.67 -8.44 0.51
C LEU A 81 -12.46 -7.16 0.81
N ASP A 82 -13.60 -7.32 1.48
CA ASP A 82 -14.45 -6.18 1.81
C ASP A 82 -13.86 -5.44 3.03
N VAL A 83 -13.28 -4.27 2.80
CA VAL A 83 -12.73 -3.41 3.87
C VAL A 83 -13.89 -2.90 4.75
N PRO A 84 -13.82 -3.08 6.09
CA PRO A 84 -14.85 -2.56 7.00
C PRO A 84 -15.08 -1.06 6.86
N ALA A 85 -16.33 -0.61 7.06
CA ALA A 85 -16.71 0.79 6.86
C ALA A 85 -16.04 1.78 7.83
N ASN A 86 -15.60 1.31 9.00
CA ASN A 86 -14.85 2.09 9.98
C ASN A 86 -13.32 2.11 9.69
N CYS A 87 -12.89 1.53 8.58
CA CYS A 87 -11.49 1.43 8.17
C CYS A 87 -11.25 2.02 6.76
N LEU A 88 -10.06 2.56 6.54
CA LEU A 88 -9.59 3.08 5.26
C LEU A 88 -8.18 2.58 4.94
N ILE A 89 -7.92 2.25 3.68
CA ILE A 89 -6.55 2.03 3.18
C ILE A 89 -5.81 3.37 3.23
N ALA A 90 -4.69 3.41 3.94
CA ALA A 90 -3.92 4.64 4.12
C ALA A 90 -3.08 4.99 2.88
N SER A 91 -2.59 3.99 2.17
CA SER A 91 -1.82 4.11 0.93
C SER A 91 -1.97 2.82 0.12
N SER A 92 -2.00 2.93 -1.20
CA SER A 92 -2.01 1.77 -2.09
C SER A 92 -0.82 0.84 -1.80
N PHE A 93 -1.02 -0.47 -1.86
CA PHE A 93 0.01 -1.46 -1.57
C PHE A 93 -0.09 -2.70 -2.45
N SER A 94 1.00 -3.46 -2.54
CA SER A 94 1.04 -4.77 -3.18
C SER A 94 2.06 -5.66 -2.49
N TYR A 95 1.71 -6.89 -2.17
CA TYR A 95 2.64 -7.90 -1.67
C TYR A 95 2.19 -9.32 -2.05
N ASP A 96 3.13 -10.26 -2.05
CA ASP A 96 2.86 -11.67 -2.33
C ASP A 96 2.81 -12.48 -1.02
N ILE A 97 1.88 -13.44 -0.96
CA ILE A 97 1.89 -14.54 -0.02
C ILE A 97 2.46 -15.75 -0.77
N THR A 98 3.58 -16.29 -0.28
CA THR A 98 4.29 -17.41 -0.93
C THR A 98 4.29 -18.65 -0.06
N ALA A 99 4.36 -19.82 -0.72
CA ALA A 99 4.65 -21.09 -0.07
C ALA A 99 6.12 -21.16 0.36
N ALA A 100 6.47 -22.18 1.15
CA ALA A 100 7.83 -22.38 1.66
C ALA A 100 8.90 -22.53 0.55
N ASP A 101 8.50 -22.98 -0.65
CA ASP A 101 9.37 -23.11 -1.82
C ASP A 101 9.47 -21.81 -2.66
N GLY A 102 8.80 -20.74 -2.25
CA GLY A 102 8.74 -19.45 -2.94
C GLY A 102 7.64 -19.34 -4.00
N THR A 103 6.83 -20.39 -4.22
CA THR A 103 5.70 -20.33 -5.16
C THR A 103 4.64 -19.36 -4.66
N VAL A 104 4.19 -18.43 -5.51
CA VAL A 104 3.14 -17.47 -5.15
C VAL A 104 1.79 -18.18 -4.98
N ILE A 105 1.17 -17.95 -3.82
CA ILE A 105 -0.18 -18.40 -3.49
C ILE A 105 -1.19 -17.32 -3.86
N LEU A 106 -0.95 -16.10 -3.38
CA LEU A 106 -1.77 -14.93 -3.63
C LEU A 106 -0.89 -13.69 -3.82
N THR A 107 -1.27 -12.81 -4.74
CA THR A 107 -0.81 -11.41 -4.76
C THR A 107 -1.94 -10.53 -4.23
N ILE A 108 -1.69 -9.80 -3.15
CA ILE A 108 -2.67 -8.91 -2.52
C ILE A 108 -2.39 -7.49 -2.97
N THR A 109 -3.41 -6.82 -3.51
CA THR A 109 -3.34 -5.41 -3.93
C THR A 109 -4.42 -4.60 -3.23
N GLY A 110 -4.03 -3.48 -2.62
CA GLY A 110 -4.93 -2.52 -2.01
C GLY A 110 -4.84 -1.17 -2.72
N ASP A 111 -5.99 -0.53 -2.94
CA ASP A 111 -6.11 0.78 -3.58
C ASP A 111 -6.74 1.78 -2.59
N ASP A 112 -6.01 2.85 -2.28
CA ASP A 112 -6.42 3.89 -1.33
C ASP A 112 -7.47 4.86 -1.88
N LEU A 113 -7.54 5.04 -3.19
CA LEU A 113 -8.51 5.93 -3.83
C LEU A 113 -9.92 5.32 -3.84
N THR A 114 -9.99 4.01 -4.02
CA THR A 114 -11.23 3.25 -4.11
C THR A 114 -11.58 2.53 -2.81
N ASN A 115 -10.63 2.44 -1.87
CA ASN A 115 -10.73 1.66 -0.64
C ASN A 115 -11.07 0.18 -0.91
N THR A 116 -10.45 -0.40 -1.94
CA THR A 116 -10.69 -1.79 -2.35
C THR A 116 -9.43 -2.63 -2.20
N VAL A 117 -9.61 -3.91 -1.84
CA VAL A 117 -8.53 -4.89 -1.74
C VAL A 117 -8.89 -6.13 -2.54
N THR A 118 -7.95 -6.57 -3.37
CA THR A 118 -8.08 -7.74 -4.24
C THR A 118 -6.98 -8.74 -3.93
N ALA A 119 -7.34 -10.00 -3.77
CA ALA A 119 -6.41 -11.12 -3.74
C ALA A 119 -6.43 -11.81 -5.09
N THR A 120 -5.28 -11.89 -5.77
CA THR A 120 -5.13 -12.56 -7.05
C THR A 120 -4.42 -13.89 -6.83
N PHE A 121 -5.01 -15.00 -7.27
CA PHE A 121 -4.41 -16.32 -7.15
C PHE A 121 -3.13 -16.43 -8.00
N GLY A 122 -2.07 -16.93 -7.38
CA GLY A 122 -0.86 -17.39 -8.06
C GLY A 122 -0.97 -18.85 -8.50
N PRO A 123 0.11 -19.44 -9.01
CA PRO A 123 0.09 -20.80 -9.57
C PRO A 123 -0.02 -21.92 -8.52
N TYR A 124 0.17 -21.65 -7.22
CA TYR A 124 0.25 -22.69 -6.19
C TYR A 124 -0.95 -23.64 -6.18
N TYR A 125 -2.17 -23.11 -6.24
CA TYR A 125 -3.40 -23.90 -6.17
C TYR A 125 -3.82 -24.58 -7.48
N GLU A 126 -3.06 -24.42 -8.57
CA GLU A 126 -3.26 -25.22 -9.79
C GLU A 126 -2.85 -26.69 -9.58
N SER A 127 -1.89 -26.92 -8.67
CA SER A 127 -1.38 -28.26 -8.32
C SER A 127 -1.84 -28.75 -6.94
N HIS A 128 -2.20 -27.83 -6.04
CA HIS A 128 -2.68 -28.13 -4.69
C HIS A 128 -4.19 -27.92 -4.60
N THR A 129 -4.97 -28.89 -5.05
CA THR A 129 -6.41 -28.74 -5.27
C THR A 129 -7.29 -29.09 -4.07
N ALA A 130 -6.73 -29.60 -2.98
CA ALA A 130 -7.47 -29.99 -1.78
C ALA A 130 -7.09 -29.14 -0.55
N ASN A 131 -8.02 -29.01 0.41
CA ASN A 131 -7.82 -28.38 1.72
C ASN A 131 -7.16 -26.98 1.63
N ARG A 132 -7.63 -26.17 0.68
CA ARG A 132 -7.05 -24.84 0.39
C ARG A 132 -7.59 -23.79 1.34
N GLN A 133 -6.72 -23.21 2.16
CA GLN A 133 -7.10 -22.22 3.17
C GLN A 133 -5.91 -21.37 3.61
N GLY A 134 -6.20 -20.28 4.32
CA GLY A 134 -5.17 -19.44 4.93
C GLY A 134 -5.73 -18.15 5.50
N GLU A 135 -4.83 -17.21 5.73
CA GLU A 135 -5.15 -15.88 6.24
C GLU A 135 -4.49 -14.81 5.38
N ILE A 136 -5.19 -13.70 5.17
CA ILE A 136 -4.67 -12.51 4.50
C ILE A 136 -4.69 -11.38 5.54
N ILE A 137 -3.56 -10.73 5.75
CA ILE A 137 -3.40 -9.66 6.72
C ILE A 137 -2.97 -8.40 5.99
N PHE A 138 -3.64 -7.27 6.21
CA PHE A 138 -3.12 -5.99 5.76
C PHE A 138 -3.41 -4.88 6.77
N TYR A 139 -2.61 -3.82 6.67
CA TYR A 139 -2.76 -2.64 7.49
C TYR A 139 -3.69 -1.62 6.84
N ALA A 140 -4.48 -0.97 7.69
CA ALA A 140 -5.41 0.10 7.37
C ALA A 140 -5.31 1.17 8.48
N ARG A 141 -6.16 2.20 8.40
CA ARG A 141 -6.38 3.18 9.46
C ARG A 141 -7.87 3.31 9.78
N GLY A 142 -8.20 3.98 10.87
CA GLY A 142 -9.60 4.34 11.15
C GLY A 142 -10.21 5.29 10.11
N ALA A 143 -11.53 5.34 10.07
CA ALA A 143 -12.29 6.21 9.18
C ALA A 143 -12.85 7.47 9.87
N SER A 144 -12.83 7.55 11.21
CA SER A 144 -13.45 8.67 11.92
C SER A 144 -12.55 9.90 11.93
N THR A 145 -13.07 11.00 11.37
CA THR A 145 -12.45 12.34 11.47
C THR A 145 -12.98 13.13 12.66
N VAL A 146 -13.78 12.52 13.53
CA VAL A 146 -14.27 13.17 14.75
C VAL A 146 -13.10 13.25 15.72
N GLU A 147 -12.59 14.46 15.93
CA GLU A 147 -11.55 14.70 16.94
C GLU A 147 -12.17 15.17 18.25
N ASN A 148 -11.56 14.75 19.36
CA ASN A 148 -11.81 15.37 20.66
C ASN A 148 -11.42 16.85 20.56
N SER A 149 -12.31 17.77 20.93
CA SER A 149 -12.04 19.21 20.82
C SER A 149 -11.13 19.76 21.91
N ASP A 150 -10.83 18.99 22.97
CA ASP A 150 -10.31 19.56 24.22
C ASP A 150 -8.78 19.43 24.38
N TRP A 151 -8.04 19.11 23.32
CA TRP A 151 -6.58 19.02 23.36
C TRP A 151 -5.88 20.39 23.24
N VAL A 152 -4.71 20.49 23.87
CA VAL A 152 -3.80 21.65 23.79
C VAL A 152 -2.59 21.40 22.88
N MET A 153 -2.27 20.13 22.62
CA MET A 153 -1.32 19.69 21.60
C MET A 153 -1.88 18.45 20.91
N ASN A 154 -1.70 18.37 19.60
CA ASN A 154 -1.94 17.16 18.82
C ASN A 154 -0.75 16.93 17.88
N MET A 155 -0.45 15.67 17.61
CA MET A 155 0.61 15.26 16.69
C MET A 155 0.08 14.15 15.79
N VAL A 156 0.38 14.27 14.50
CA VAL A 156 0.00 13.29 13.48
C VAL A 156 1.19 12.99 12.58
N GLY A 157 1.23 11.77 12.06
CA GLY A 157 2.28 11.29 11.15
C GLY A 157 1.69 10.71 9.88
N TRP A 158 2.34 10.96 8.75
CA TRP A 158 2.03 10.28 7.49
C TRP A 158 3.29 9.93 6.71
N ASN A 159 3.17 9.00 5.77
CA ASN A 159 4.27 8.60 4.92
C ASN A 159 4.49 9.64 3.81
N SER A 160 5.75 9.91 3.45
CA SER A 160 6.07 10.63 2.22
C SER A 160 5.49 9.89 1.01
N TYR A 161 5.34 10.59 -0.11
CA TYR A 161 4.75 10.02 -1.33
C TYR A 161 5.49 8.78 -1.84
N ASP A 162 6.82 8.76 -1.71
CA ASP A 162 7.68 7.62 -2.07
C ASP A 162 7.89 6.62 -0.92
N ASN A 163 7.22 6.85 0.21
CA ASN A 163 7.30 6.07 1.44
C ASN A 163 8.71 5.96 2.07
N THR A 164 9.67 6.82 1.70
CA THR A 164 11.03 6.80 2.24
C THR A 164 11.19 7.58 3.54
N ALA A 165 10.20 8.40 3.89
CA ALA A 165 10.23 9.27 5.04
C ALA A 165 8.89 9.34 5.77
N ALA A 166 8.94 9.72 7.04
CA ALA A 166 7.79 10.10 7.85
C ALA A 166 7.69 11.63 7.88
N VAL A 167 6.50 12.15 7.63
CA VAL A 167 6.17 13.57 7.77
C VAL A 167 5.33 13.74 9.02
N TRP A 168 5.80 14.62 9.91
CA TRP A 168 5.19 14.89 11.19
C TRP A 168 4.61 16.29 11.20
N ASN A 169 3.40 16.43 11.73
CA ASN A 169 2.81 17.73 12.02
C ASN A 169 2.37 17.78 13.49
N ILE A 170 2.69 18.89 14.15
CA ILE A 170 2.25 19.17 15.51
C ILE A 170 1.49 20.49 15.51
N ILE A 171 0.30 20.48 16.09
CA ILE A 171 -0.48 21.68 16.39
C ILE A 171 -0.47 21.89 17.90
N ILE A 172 -0.14 23.12 18.32
CA ILE A 172 -0.07 23.52 19.73
C ILE A 172 -0.96 24.74 19.95
N ASN A 173 -1.59 24.81 21.12
CA ASN A 173 -2.45 25.91 21.55
C ASN A 173 -3.52 26.30 20.50
N PRO A 174 -4.30 25.33 19.98
CA PRO A 174 -5.25 25.60 18.90
C PRO A 174 -6.32 26.64 19.27
N ASP A 175 -6.64 26.80 20.56
CA ASP A 175 -7.60 27.79 21.07
C ASP A 175 -6.99 29.18 21.30
N SER A 176 -5.72 29.39 20.96
CA SER A 176 -5.02 30.68 21.14
C SER A 176 -5.05 31.22 22.57
N LYS A 177 -4.94 30.33 23.56
CA LYS A 177 -4.88 30.69 24.98
C LYS A 177 -3.57 31.40 25.28
N TYR A 178 -3.57 32.20 26.35
CA TYR A 178 -2.36 32.81 26.88
C TYR A 178 -1.59 31.79 27.73
N ILE A 179 -0.40 31.40 27.27
CA ILE A 179 0.46 30.37 27.90
C ILE A 179 1.89 30.93 27.93
N THR A 180 2.61 30.78 29.03
CA THR A 180 3.99 31.29 29.21
C THR A 180 5.00 30.17 29.37
N ASN A 181 6.29 30.48 29.16
CA ASN A 181 7.42 29.55 29.20
C ASN A 181 7.16 28.22 28.46
N THR A 182 6.54 28.32 27.29
CA THR A 182 6.19 27.15 26.49
C THR A 182 7.41 26.60 25.78
N VAL A 183 7.71 25.32 26.00
CA VAL A 183 8.82 24.60 25.37
C VAL A 183 8.28 23.30 24.79
N LEU A 184 8.64 23.03 23.54
CA LEU A 184 8.37 21.77 22.88
C LEU A 184 9.66 20.96 22.79
N THR A 185 9.63 19.70 23.19
CA THR A 185 10.67 18.71 22.91
C THR A 185 10.09 17.61 22.03
N ASP A 186 10.70 17.34 20.88
CA ASP A 186 10.36 16.25 19.97
C ASP A 186 11.47 15.19 19.98
N ILE A 187 11.08 13.91 19.97
CA ILE A 187 12.00 12.77 20.07
C ILE A 187 11.54 11.67 19.11
N LEU A 188 12.34 11.44 18.07
CA LEU A 188 12.12 10.37 17.11
C LEU A 188 12.14 9.01 17.82
N GLY A 189 11.24 8.13 17.39
CA GLY A 189 11.32 6.71 17.70
C GLY A 189 12.48 6.02 16.97
N PRO A 190 12.63 4.70 17.19
CA PRO A 190 13.69 3.92 16.56
C PRO A 190 13.63 3.95 15.02
N ASP A 191 14.75 3.58 14.41
CA ASP A 191 14.92 3.42 12.95
C ASP A 191 14.63 4.68 12.14
N GLN A 192 14.82 5.85 12.74
CA GLN A 192 14.67 7.15 12.09
C GLN A 192 15.88 8.03 12.30
N GLN A 193 16.07 8.96 11.37
CA GLN A 193 17.03 10.05 11.53
C GLN A 193 16.52 11.33 10.89
N PHE A 194 17.01 12.45 11.37
CA PHE A 194 16.91 13.70 10.64
C PHE A 194 17.91 13.76 9.49
N ASP A 195 17.53 14.43 8.41
CA ASP A 195 18.37 14.59 7.23
C ASP A 195 19.48 15.62 7.39
N GLU A 196 20.50 15.55 6.52
CA GLU A 196 21.42 16.66 6.34
C GLU A 196 20.63 17.90 5.87
N GLY A 197 20.72 19.00 6.62
CA GLY A 197 19.90 20.18 6.36
C GLY A 197 18.49 20.10 6.96
N PHE A 198 18.29 19.23 7.95
CA PHE A 198 17.08 19.17 8.77
C PHE A 198 16.54 20.56 9.08
N PHE A 199 15.24 20.72 8.81
CA PHE A 199 14.53 21.96 8.97
C PHE A 199 13.13 21.67 9.51
N VAL A 200 12.72 22.47 10.49
CA VAL A 200 11.34 22.48 10.97
C VAL A 200 10.67 23.72 10.39
N GLN A 201 9.61 23.51 9.60
CA GLN A 201 8.73 24.59 9.19
C GLN A 201 7.78 24.87 10.34
N ALA A 202 8.01 25.95 11.10
CA ALA A 202 7.20 26.31 12.26
C ALA A 202 6.65 27.73 12.14
N ALA A 203 5.38 27.92 12.51
CA ALA A 203 4.74 29.22 12.46
C ALA A 203 3.64 29.39 13.52
N LEU A 204 3.44 30.65 13.91
CA LEU A 204 2.28 31.14 14.67
C LEU A 204 1.11 31.41 13.71
N GLY A 205 -0.11 31.25 14.23
CA GLY A 205 -1.32 31.55 13.49
C GLY A 205 -2.60 31.15 14.20
N THR A 206 -3.63 30.82 13.42
CA THR A 206 -4.93 30.37 13.93
C THR A 206 -5.25 28.96 13.42
N TYR A 207 -5.85 28.14 14.26
CA TYR A 207 -6.29 26.80 13.90
C TYR A 207 -7.80 26.67 14.04
N ASP A 208 -8.46 26.16 13.01
CA ASP A 208 -9.88 25.81 13.06
C ASP A 208 -10.01 24.29 13.29
N LYS A 209 -10.39 23.89 14.51
CA LYS A 209 -10.60 22.49 14.89
C LYS A 209 -11.70 21.79 14.09
N THR A 210 -12.65 22.54 13.52
CA THR A 210 -13.76 21.97 12.74
C THR A 210 -13.30 21.61 11.33
N THR A 211 -12.56 22.51 10.70
CA THR A 211 -12.05 22.30 9.32
C THR A 211 -10.67 21.66 9.30
N GLN A 212 -10.00 21.55 10.45
CA GLN A 212 -8.62 21.10 10.64
C GLN A 212 -7.61 21.93 9.83
N VAL A 213 -7.90 23.21 9.62
CA VAL A 213 -7.06 24.10 8.83
C VAL A 213 -6.27 25.04 9.73
N PHE A 214 -4.95 25.07 9.53
CA PHE A 214 -4.07 26.10 10.08
C PHE A 214 -3.91 27.26 9.09
N GLN A 215 -4.00 28.49 9.59
CA GLN A 215 -3.74 29.71 8.83
C GLN A 215 -2.50 30.38 9.41
N GLU A 216 -1.40 30.29 8.66
CA GLU A 216 -0.11 30.87 9.02
C GLU A 216 -0.17 32.39 9.05
N GLN A 217 0.49 32.99 10.04
CA GLN A 217 0.60 34.43 10.21
C GLN A 217 2.04 34.90 10.36
N GLU A 218 2.84 34.20 11.16
CA GLU A 218 4.22 34.58 11.44
C GLU A 218 5.10 33.34 11.60
N ALA A 219 6.22 33.28 10.86
CA ALA A 219 7.18 32.19 11.00
C ALA A 219 7.90 32.26 12.37
N ILE A 220 8.14 31.11 12.98
CA ILE A 220 8.97 31.02 14.19
C ILE A 220 10.44 31.17 13.79
N ASP A 221 11.18 31.98 14.55
CA ASP A 221 12.62 32.18 14.35
C ASP A 221 13.37 30.84 14.48
N PRO A 222 14.06 30.36 13.43
CA PRO A 222 14.84 29.13 13.48
C PRO A 222 15.90 29.11 14.60
N ALA A 223 16.36 30.27 15.07
CA ALA A 223 17.30 30.36 16.19
C ALA A 223 16.73 29.84 17.53
N LYS A 224 15.40 29.68 17.63
CA LYS A 224 14.72 29.08 18.78
C LYS A 224 14.75 27.56 18.79
N ILE A 225 15.24 26.95 17.72
CA ILE A 225 15.26 25.50 17.52
C ILE A 225 16.68 24.99 17.80
N SER A 226 16.79 24.11 18.80
CA SER A 226 18.02 23.39 19.10
C SER A 226 17.86 21.94 18.67
N THR A 227 18.77 21.45 17.84
CA THR A 227 18.69 20.09 17.27
C THR A 227 19.75 19.18 17.88
N ALA A 228 19.39 17.91 18.00
CA ALA A 228 20.26 16.78 18.31
C ALA A 228 20.08 15.71 17.22
N ALA A 229 20.69 14.53 17.41
CA ALA A 229 20.69 13.48 16.38
C ALA A 229 19.28 12.92 16.08
N ASP A 230 18.49 12.72 17.13
CA ASP A 230 17.17 12.06 17.12
C ASP A 230 16.09 12.90 17.80
N SER A 231 16.40 14.16 18.13
CA SER A 231 15.49 15.05 18.85
C SER A 231 15.73 16.52 18.50
N PHE A 232 14.74 17.36 18.78
CA PHE A 232 14.90 18.81 18.79
C PHE A 232 14.06 19.45 19.89
N VAL A 233 14.44 20.65 20.28
CA VAL A 233 13.74 21.48 21.26
C VAL A 233 13.43 22.83 20.63
N ILE A 234 12.22 23.33 20.83
CA ILE A 234 11.79 24.68 20.40
C ILE A 234 11.35 25.49 21.63
N ASP A 235 12.01 26.63 21.85
CA ASP A 235 11.55 27.63 22.82
C ASP A 235 10.46 28.51 22.19
N LEU A 236 9.21 28.19 22.51
CA LEU A 236 8.03 28.92 22.03
C LEU A 236 7.74 30.17 22.88
N GLY A 237 8.31 30.27 24.08
CA GLY A 237 8.18 31.42 24.96
C GLY A 237 6.72 31.65 25.41
N THR A 238 6.20 32.85 25.15
CA THR A 238 4.79 33.17 25.45
C THR A 238 3.93 32.99 24.20
N LEU A 239 2.89 32.17 24.31
CA LEU A 239 1.90 31.96 23.26
C LEU A 239 0.59 32.67 23.60
N ASN A 240 -0.03 33.25 22.58
CA ASN A 240 -1.41 33.75 22.57
C ASN A 240 -2.11 33.42 21.24
N GLN A 241 -1.52 32.48 20.50
CA GLN A 241 -1.88 32.02 19.16
C GLN A 241 -1.58 30.54 19.07
N ALA A 242 -2.14 29.88 18.05
CA ALA A 242 -1.79 28.52 17.73
C ALA A 242 -0.40 28.47 17.09
N VAL A 243 0.28 27.34 17.25
CA VAL A 243 1.52 27.01 16.54
C VAL A 243 1.26 25.78 15.68
N SER A 244 1.72 25.82 14.44
CA SER A 244 1.87 24.62 13.61
C SER A 244 3.34 24.43 13.31
N LEU A 245 3.79 23.19 13.38
CA LEU A 245 5.11 22.82 12.90
C LEU A 245 5.05 21.54 12.07
N THR A 246 5.88 21.49 11.04
CA THR A 246 6.01 20.35 10.14
C THR A 246 7.48 20.05 9.90
N PHE A 247 7.85 18.78 9.99
CA PHE A 247 9.20 18.31 9.71
C PHE A 247 9.17 16.87 9.19
N LEU A 248 10.33 16.41 8.72
CA LEU A 248 10.50 15.10 8.11
C LEU A 248 11.60 14.32 8.85
N SER A 249 11.38 13.02 9.00
CA SER A 249 12.41 12.06 9.41
C SER A 249 12.52 10.95 8.36
N ASN A 250 13.74 10.54 8.05
CA ASN A 250 13.98 9.43 7.14
C ASN A 250 13.79 8.10 7.82
N LYS A 251 13.28 7.13 7.07
CA LYS A 251 13.08 5.75 7.50
C LYS A 251 14.35 4.94 7.22
N LEU A 252 14.87 4.27 8.25
CA LEU A 252 16.11 3.49 8.17
C LEU A 252 15.88 1.98 8.10
N ALA A 253 14.67 1.52 8.41
CA ALA A 253 14.27 0.12 8.33
C ALA A 253 13.23 -0.09 7.22
N ASP A 254 12.44 -1.17 7.29
CA ASP A 254 11.36 -1.43 6.34
C ASP A 254 10.42 -0.21 6.28
N PRO A 255 10.26 0.44 5.12
CA PRO A 255 9.44 1.65 4.99
C PRO A 255 7.95 1.39 5.22
N ASN A 256 7.51 0.13 5.16
CA ASN A 256 6.11 -0.26 5.32
C ASN A 256 5.68 -0.45 6.78
N LEU A 257 6.63 -0.47 7.72
CA LEU A 257 6.34 -0.51 9.15
C LEU A 257 5.92 0.88 9.68
N PRO A 258 5.14 0.92 10.77
CA PRO A 258 4.80 2.19 11.41
C PRO A 258 6.02 2.76 12.13
N TYR A 259 6.34 4.02 11.84
CA TYR A 259 7.37 4.78 12.52
C TYR A 259 6.74 5.63 13.61
N ARG A 260 7.46 5.84 14.72
CA ARG A 260 6.91 6.50 15.92
C ARG A 260 7.61 7.82 16.18
N ASN A 261 6.90 8.77 16.74
CA ASN A 261 7.48 10.01 17.23
C ASN A 261 6.74 10.48 18.48
N LYS A 262 7.44 11.21 19.34
CA LYS A 262 6.96 11.68 20.62
C LYS A 262 7.21 13.17 20.77
N ALA A 263 6.15 13.89 21.09
CA ALA A 263 6.17 15.31 21.42
C ALA A 263 5.86 15.52 22.90
N ILE A 264 6.63 16.38 23.56
CA ILE A 264 6.48 16.78 24.96
C ILE A 264 6.35 18.29 25.01
N LEU A 265 5.22 18.79 25.51
CA LEU A 265 4.96 20.21 25.68
C LEU A 265 4.97 20.57 27.16
N GLU A 266 5.88 21.46 27.51
CA GLU A 266 6.00 22.05 28.85
C GLU A 266 5.59 23.52 28.79
N ALA A 267 4.97 24.02 29.85
CA ALA A 267 4.56 25.41 29.99
C ALA A 267 4.39 25.77 31.48
N ASP A 268 4.34 27.06 31.80
CA ASP A 268 4.00 27.49 33.16
C ASP A 268 2.58 27.05 33.54
N GLY A 269 2.45 26.47 34.75
CA GLY A 269 1.17 26.07 35.32
C GLY A 269 1.34 24.96 36.36
N GLU A 270 0.23 24.56 36.98
CA GLU A 270 0.17 23.47 37.97
C GLU A 270 -0.06 22.09 37.29
N GLY A 271 0.32 21.95 36.02
CA GLY A 271 0.04 20.76 35.20
C GLY A 271 1.30 19.96 34.89
N GLU A 272 1.12 18.65 34.68
CA GLU A 272 2.16 17.81 34.10
C GLU A 272 2.39 18.18 32.62
N PRO A 273 3.59 17.91 32.08
CA PRO A 273 3.86 18.05 30.66
C PRO A 273 2.84 17.27 29.81
N VAL A 274 2.42 17.84 28.69
CA VAL A 274 1.55 17.15 27.74
C VAL A 274 2.41 16.31 26.82
N ILE A 275 2.19 14.99 26.84
CA ILE A 275 2.95 14.03 26.04
C ILE A 275 2.01 13.43 25.00
N ILE A 276 2.41 13.51 23.73
CA ILE A 276 1.71 12.86 22.62
C ILE A 276 2.69 11.94 21.91
N GLU A 277 2.26 10.71 21.66
CA GLU A 277 2.94 9.79 20.77
C GLU A 277 2.07 9.60 19.53
N ALA A 278 2.72 9.66 18.36
CA ALA A 278 2.08 9.44 17.08
C ALA A 278 2.85 8.38 16.30
N GLU A 279 2.19 7.77 15.34
CA GLU A 279 2.80 6.83 14.41
C GLU A 279 2.35 7.08 12.98
N THR A 280 3.24 6.77 12.02
CA THR A 280 2.84 6.74 10.62
C THR A 280 1.95 5.53 10.34
N PRO A 281 1.09 5.60 9.30
CA PRO A 281 0.36 4.43 8.86
C PRO A 281 1.29 3.32 8.40
N ALA A 282 1.00 2.08 8.80
CA ALA A 282 1.64 0.89 8.23
C ALA A 282 1.07 0.60 6.84
N ILE A 283 1.88 0.00 5.96
CA ILE A 283 1.54 -0.30 4.55
C ILE A 283 1.74 -1.79 4.29
N GLY A 284 0.91 -2.38 3.42
CA GLY A 284 1.04 -3.79 3.06
C GLY A 284 0.55 -4.73 4.17
N GLY A 285 1.24 -5.84 4.36
CA GLY A 285 0.88 -6.84 5.35
C GLY A 285 1.53 -8.19 5.06
N GLY A 286 0.77 -9.26 5.25
CA GLY A 286 1.27 -10.61 5.05
C GLY A 286 0.14 -11.61 5.02
N GLY A 287 0.46 -12.87 5.30
CA GLY A 287 -0.56 -13.90 5.34
C GLY A 287 0.04 -15.27 5.20
N SER A 288 -0.84 -16.25 5.06
CA SER A 288 -0.51 -17.65 4.91
C SER A 288 -1.43 -18.31 3.89
N GLY A 289 -0.99 -19.44 3.38
CA GLY A 289 -1.79 -20.29 2.52
C GLY A 289 -1.28 -21.71 2.56
N THR A 290 -2.20 -22.67 2.58
CA THR A 290 -1.91 -24.09 2.56
C THR A 290 -2.84 -24.79 1.59
N GLY A 291 -2.37 -25.87 0.98
CA GLY A 291 -3.19 -26.79 0.21
C GLY A 291 -2.46 -28.11 0.03
N GLU A 292 -3.22 -29.16 -0.26
CA GLU A 292 -2.72 -30.49 -0.54
C GLU A 292 -2.80 -30.79 -2.04
N PRO A 293 -1.83 -31.52 -2.62
CA PRO A 293 -1.98 -32.08 -3.95
C PRO A 293 -3.28 -32.87 -4.04
N GLY A 294 -4.09 -32.62 -5.07
CA GLY A 294 -5.34 -33.35 -5.23
C GLY A 294 -5.11 -34.85 -5.30
N GLU A 295 -6.01 -35.64 -4.72
CA GLU A 295 -6.04 -37.07 -5.04
C GLU A 295 -6.17 -37.20 -6.56
N SER A 296 -5.26 -37.95 -7.20
CA SER A 296 -5.51 -38.35 -8.57
C SER A 296 -6.79 -39.17 -8.51
N SER A 297 -7.87 -38.68 -9.13
CA SER A 297 -9.07 -39.47 -9.30
C SER A 297 -8.69 -40.68 -10.15
N GLN A 298 -8.26 -41.78 -9.50
CA GLN A 298 -8.14 -43.07 -10.15
C GLN A 298 -9.57 -43.48 -10.49
N THR A 299 -9.98 -43.21 -11.73
CA THR A 299 -11.04 -43.97 -12.38
C THR A 299 -10.64 -45.43 -12.28
N SER A 300 -11.22 -46.12 -11.30
CA SER A 300 -11.18 -47.57 -11.20
C SER A 300 -12.08 -48.08 -12.31
N ASP A 301 -11.51 -48.27 -13.51
CA ASP A 301 -12.17 -49.04 -14.55
C ASP A 301 -12.36 -50.46 -14.00
N THR A 302 -13.57 -50.71 -13.52
CA THR A 302 -14.02 -52.03 -13.09
C THR A 302 -14.18 -52.88 -14.35
N SER A 303 -13.10 -53.52 -14.79
CA SER A 303 -13.19 -54.63 -15.73
C SER A 303 -13.70 -55.84 -14.98
N THR A 304 -14.90 -56.27 -15.36
CA THR A 304 -15.52 -57.52 -14.94
C THR A 304 -14.68 -58.67 -15.51
N GLU A 305 -14.04 -59.47 -14.66
CA GLU A 305 -13.52 -60.78 -15.07
C GLU A 305 -13.98 -61.83 -14.06
N GLU A 306 -14.54 -62.90 -14.61
CA GLU A 306 -15.24 -63.96 -13.89
C GLU A 306 -14.30 -64.78 -12.99
N THR A 307 -14.91 -65.18 -11.87
CA THR A 307 -14.54 -66.20 -10.90
C THR A 307 -13.69 -67.37 -11.44
N SER A 308 -12.56 -67.62 -10.77
CA SER A 308 -12.15 -68.98 -10.40
C SER A 308 -11.40 -68.97 -9.08
N GLU A 309 -11.82 -69.88 -8.21
CA GLU A 309 -11.40 -70.12 -6.83
C GLU A 309 -9.92 -70.52 -6.73
N THR A 310 -9.19 -70.01 -5.75
CA THR A 310 -8.45 -70.87 -4.79
C THR A 310 -8.06 -70.12 -3.52
N THR A 311 -8.43 -70.71 -2.39
CA THR A 311 -8.06 -70.41 -1.00
C THR A 311 -6.56 -70.48 -0.75
N THR A 312 -5.98 -69.52 0.00
CA THR A 312 -5.01 -69.80 1.10
C THR A 312 -4.93 -68.61 2.08
N GLU A 313 -4.86 -68.95 3.37
CA GLU A 313 -4.89 -68.16 4.59
C GLU A 313 -3.64 -67.28 4.88
N GLU A 314 -3.88 -66.28 5.75
CA GLU A 314 -3.01 -65.61 6.74
C GLU A 314 -1.72 -64.89 6.24
N THR A 315 -1.43 -63.66 6.65
CA THR A 315 -0.89 -63.35 7.99
C THR A 315 -0.90 -61.84 8.27
N THR A 316 -1.28 -61.51 9.50
CA THR A 316 -1.16 -60.23 10.22
C THR A 316 0.27 -59.68 10.33
N THR A 317 0.44 -58.36 10.27
CA THR A 317 1.37 -57.63 11.16
C THR A 317 0.93 -56.18 11.34
N ASP A 318 0.47 -55.89 12.57
CA ASP A 318 0.51 -54.58 13.22
C ASP A 318 1.94 -54.04 13.27
N LEU A 319 2.10 -52.73 13.07
CA LEU A 319 3.09 -51.91 13.80
C LEU A 319 2.58 -50.47 13.98
N THR A 320 2.13 -50.22 15.20
CA THR A 320 2.08 -48.93 15.91
C THR A 320 3.47 -48.32 16.06
N SER A 321 3.62 -46.99 16.08
CA SER A 321 4.33 -46.18 17.10
C SER A 321 4.57 -44.72 16.65
N GLU A 322 4.00 -43.79 17.43
CA GLU A 322 4.59 -42.57 18.05
C GLU A 322 5.40 -41.57 17.18
N SER A 323 4.93 -40.32 17.01
CA SER A 323 4.99 -39.17 17.94
C SER A 323 6.41 -38.72 18.30
N THR A 324 6.79 -37.50 17.91
CA THR A 324 7.46 -36.54 18.81
C THR A 324 7.50 -35.13 18.22
N SER A 325 7.14 -34.19 19.08
CA SER A 325 7.19 -32.73 18.97
C SER A 325 8.58 -32.21 19.35
N SER A 326 8.95 -31.03 18.85
CA SER A 326 9.95 -30.18 19.51
C SER A 326 9.79 -28.71 19.14
N GLU A 327 9.36 -27.93 20.13
CA GLU A 327 9.52 -26.48 20.29
C GLU A 327 10.99 -26.11 20.53
N VAL A 328 11.40 -24.88 20.15
CA VAL A 328 12.52 -24.15 20.80
C VAL A 328 12.25 -22.64 20.76
N GLU A 329 12.31 -22.01 21.94
CA GLU A 329 12.30 -20.57 22.22
C GLU A 329 13.70 -19.91 22.13
N SER A 330 13.66 -18.61 21.81
CA SER A 330 14.39 -17.42 22.33
C SER A 330 15.91 -17.42 22.66
N SER A 331 16.57 -16.31 22.30
CA SER A 331 17.54 -15.64 23.17
C SER A 331 17.83 -14.19 22.74
N ILE A 332 17.69 -13.27 23.71
CA ILE A 332 18.10 -11.86 23.75
C ILE A 332 19.59 -11.76 24.08
N SER A 333 20.29 -10.71 23.60
CA SER A 333 21.37 -10.10 24.39
C SER A 333 21.59 -8.61 24.07
N SER A 334 21.48 -7.81 25.13
CA SER A 334 21.88 -6.41 25.27
C SER A 334 23.40 -6.26 25.42
N ASN A 335 23.97 -5.12 25.01
CA ASN A 335 25.17 -4.58 25.65
C ASN A 335 25.19 -3.04 25.64
N THR A 336 25.49 -2.49 26.81
CA THR A 336 25.67 -1.08 27.15
C THR A 336 27.16 -0.84 27.36
N GLU A 337 27.74 0.26 26.86
CA GLU A 337 28.79 0.98 27.61
C GLU A 337 29.02 2.39 27.05
N SER A 338 29.44 3.25 27.96
CA SER A 338 29.43 4.71 27.91
C SER A 338 30.84 5.32 27.92
N THR A 339 30.88 6.63 27.64
CA THR A 339 31.65 7.70 28.31
C THR A 339 32.93 8.33 27.68
N THR A 340 32.80 9.66 27.45
CA THR A 340 33.68 10.82 27.80
C THR A 340 34.77 11.41 26.88
N ASN A 341 34.52 12.70 26.53
CA ASN A 341 35.29 13.96 26.67
C ASN A 341 36.62 14.27 25.93
N GLU A 342 36.60 15.42 25.20
CA GLU A 342 37.37 16.70 25.34
C GLU A 342 37.46 17.39 23.95
N THR A 343 36.99 18.63 23.67
CA THR A 343 37.24 20.01 24.18
C THR A 343 38.28 20.81 23.34
N ILE A 344 37.79 21.89 22.69
CA ILE A 344 38.42 23.19 22.29
C ILE A 344 39.45 23.21 21.13
N ASP A 345 39.17 23.96 20.05
CA ASP A 345 39.80 25.29 19.85
C ASP A 345 39.08 26.20 18.83
N THR A 346 39.20 27.50 19.08
CA THR A 346 38.55 28.65 18.46
C THR A 346 39.52 29.39 17.54
N SER A 347 39.06 29.99 16.42
CA SER A 347 39.60 31.23 15.79
C SER A 347 38.78 31.55 14.52
N GLN A 348 37.92 32.58 14.52
CA GLN A 348 38.15 34.00 14.21
C GLN A 348 38.22 34.39 12.71
N THR A 349 37.22 35.21 12.30
CA THR A 349 37.23 36.34 11.33
C THR A 349 37.54 36.07 9.84
N SER A 350 36.88 36.64 8.83
CA SER A 350 36.51 38.06 8.65
C SER A 350 35.59 38.30 7.41
N ASN A 351 34.72 39.31 7.55
CA ASN A 351 34.12 40.25 6.57
C ASN A 351 34.33 40.10 5.05
N SER A 352 33.24 40.27 4.27
CA SER A 352 33.06 41.42 3.34
C SER A 352 31.69 41.44 2.63
N SER A 353 30.88 42.44 3.00
CA SER A 353 30.03 43.33 2.16
C SER A 353 29.74 42.97 0.68
N GLY A 354 28.45 43.06 0.29
CA GLY A 354 28.12 43.53 -1.07
C GLY A 354 26.69 43.32 -1.61
N LYS A 355 25.79 44.26 -1.29
CA LYS A 355 24.72 44.83 -2.15
C LYS A 355 23.50 43.99 -2.62
N GLN A 356 22.33 44.50 -2.21
CA GLN A 356 20.99 44.42 -2.82
C GLN A 356 20.98 44.94 -4.28
N PRO A 357 20.02 44.48 -5.12
CA PRO A 357 18.87 45.32 -5.42
C PRO A 357 17.50 44.59 -5.39
N GLU A 358 16.46 45.40 -5.15
CA GLU A 358 15.01 45.12 -5.31
C GLU A 358 14.73 44.60 -6.74
N THR A 359 13.62 43.99 -7.15
CA THR A 359 12.19 43.96 -6.76
C THR A 359 11.56 42.85 -7.63
N THR A 360 10.45 42.24 -7.23
CA THR A 360 9.18 42.14 -8.01
C THR A 360 8.24 41.17 -7.30
N SER A 361 7.23 41.74 -6.67
CA SER A 361 6.06 41.03 -6.14
C SER A 361 5.15 40.60 -7.29
N THR A 362 4.64 39.37 -7.25
CA THR A 362 3.57 38.92 -8.15
C THR A 362 2.35 38.55 -7.33
N THR A 363 1.34 39.40 -7.40
CA THR A 363 -0.02 39.22 -6.88
C THR A 363 -0.78 38.24 -7.78
N TYR A 364 -1.44 37.23 -7.22
CA TYR A 364 -2.46 36.44 -7.94
C TYR A 364 -3.86 36.86 -7.48
N ASN A 365 -4.64 37.39 -8.43
CA ASN A 365 -6.06 37.64 -8.28
C ASN A 365 -6.88 36.38 -8.62
N VAL A 366 -7.88 36.13 -7.80
CA VAL A 366 -8.94 35.13 -7.96
C VAL A 366 -9.96 35.59 -9.01
N SER A 367 -10.37 34.71 -9.92
CA SER A 367 -11.72 34.77 -10.51
C SER A 367 -12.22 33.43 -11.07
N LYS A 368 -13.34 32.97 -10.46
CA LYS A 368 -14.48 32.13 -10.88
C LYS A 368 -14.38 31.08 -12.02
N LYS A 369 -14.81 29.88 -11.60
CA LYS A 369 -15.35 28.67 -12.27
C LYS A 369 -16.17 28.88 -13.57
N PRO A 370 -16.08 27.93 -14.50
CA PRO A 370 -17.28 27.29 -15.06
C PRO A 370 -17.24 25.74 -15.02
N ASP A 371 -18.37 25.17 -15.43
CA ASP A 371 -18.90 23.83 -15.16
C ASP A 371 -18.14 22.58 -15.66
N SER A 372 -18.55 21.48 -15.03
CA SER A 372 -18.14 20.06 -15.10
C SER A 372 -17.90 19.42 -16.48
N LEU A 373 -17.03 18.38 -16.48
CA LEU A 373 -16.92 17.32 -17.49
C LEU A 373 -16.76 15.93 -16.82
N PRO A 374 -17.04 14.82 -17.55
CA PRO A 374 -17.76 13.66 -17.01
C PRO A 374 -16.90 12.55 -16.39
N LYS A 375 -17.56 11.75 -15.55
CA LYS A 375 -17.08 10.49 -14.96
C LYS A 375 -16.85 9.44 -16.04
N THR A 376 -15.70 8.76 -16.01
CA THR A 376 -15.42 7.60 -16.86
C THR A 376 -15.44 6.33 -16.02
N GLY A 377 -16.34 5.41 -16.36
CA GLY A 377 -16.45 4.09 -15.75
C GLY A 377 -17.76 3.40 -16.10
N GLU A 378 -17.90 2.94 -17.35
CA GLU A 378 -18.84 1.86 -17.67
C GLU A 378 -18.36 1.09 -18.91
N GLN A 379 -18.18 -0.22 -18.76
CA GLN A 379 -17.88 -1.13 -19.85
C GLN A 379 -19.12 -1.37 -20.72
N ARG A 380 -18.95 -1.40 -22.05
CA ARG A 380 -19.89 -2.05 -22.95
C ARG A 380 -19.18 -2.85 -24.03
N THR A 381 -19.49 -4.14 -24.04
CA THR A 381 -19.01 -5.17 -24.95
C THR A 381 -19.84 -5.17 -26.25
N LEU A 382 -19.12 -5.13 -27.37
CA LEU A 382 -19.40 -5.70 -28.71
C LEU A 382 -20.56 -5.19 -29.61
N PHE A 383 -20.33 -5.43 -30.91
CA PHE A 383 -21.09 -5.15 -32.15
C PHE A 383 -20.69 -3.81 -32.83
N PHE A 384 -20.09 -3.71 -34.02
CA PHE A 384 -19.95 -4.62 -35.16
C PHE A 384 -18.63 -4.35 -35.92
N LEU A 385 -18.10 -5.40 -36.54
CA LEU A 385 -17.22 -5.37 -37.71
C LEU A 385 -17.73 -4.40 -38.79
N ILE A 386 -16.78 -3.73 -39.46
CA ILE A 386 -16.79 -3.11 -40.80
C ILE A 386 -16.27 -1.66 -40.71
N SER A 387 -14.95 -1.51 -40.94
CA SER A 387 -14.36 -0.52 -41.87
C SER A 387 -12.84 -0.41 -41.68
N GLY A 388 -12.14 -1.54 -41.50
CA GLY A 388 -10.67 -1.61 -41.47
C GLY A 388 -10.08 -2.03 -42.82
N SER A 389 -10.63 -1.56 -43.94
CA SER A 389 -10.16 -1.93 -45.29
C SER A 389 -10.35 -0.83 -46.34
N PHE A 390 -10.06 0.43 -46.01
CA PHE A 390 -10.07 1.52 -47.01
C PHE A 390 -8.80 2.38 -47.09
N LEU A 391 -7.66 1.92 -46.53
CA LEU A 391 -6.41 2.71 -46.57
C LEU A 391 -5.24 2.08 -47.33
N LEU A 392 -5.48 1.08 -48.19
CA LEU A 392 -4.45 0.52 -49.09
C LEU A 392 -4.84 0.44 -50.58
N ALA A 393 -6.04 0.89 -50.97
CA ALA A 393 -6.45 1.00 -52.38
C ALA A 393 -6.35 2.44 -52.96
N GLY A 394 -6.03 3.45 -52.13
CA GLY A 394 -6.00 4.86 -52.54
C GLY A 394 -4.69 5.34 -53.17
N SER A 395 -3.56 4.63 -52.99
CA SER A 395 -2.25 5.10 -53.47
C SER A 395 -1.90 4.66 -54.89
N THR A 396 -2.56 3.63 -55.44
CA THR A 396 -2.30 3.15 -56.82
C THR A 396 -3.15 3.85 -57.88
N ILE A 397 -4.32 4.41 -57.53
CA ILE A 397 -5.19 5.15 -58.47
C ILE A 397 -4.73 6.61 -58.67
N PHE A 398 -3.99 7.18 -57.71
CA PHE A 398 -3.48 8.55 -57.82
C PHE A 398 -2.27 8.69 -58.78
N PHE A 399 -1.48 7.63 -59.00
CA PHE A 399 -0.35 7.66 -59.94
C PHE A 399 -0.72 7.33 -61.40
N VAL A 400 -1.80 6.58 -61.64
CA VAL A 400 -2.24 6.25 -63.02
C VAL A 400 -3.06 7.39 -63.67
N SER A 401 -3.73 8.24 -62.88
CA SER A 401 -4.51 9.36 -63.40
C SER A 401 -3.67 10.60 -63.75
N ARG A 402 -2.44 10.73 -63.23
CA ARG A 402 -1.55 11.85 -63.55
C ARG A 402 -0.77 11.66 -64.87
N ASN A 403 -0.56 10.42 -65.33
CA ASN A 403 0.11 10.14 -66.62
C ASN A 403 -0.83 10.14 -67.85
N LYS A 404 -2.16 10.21 -67.68
CA LYS A 404 -3.10 10.34 -68.81
C LYS A 404 -3.44 11.79 -69.19
N LYS A 405 -3.10 12.79 -68.36
CA LYS A 405 -3.29 14.22 -68.70
C LYS A 405 -2.12 14.89 -69.45
N ALA A 406 -1.03 14.16 -69.73
CA ALA A 406 0.09 14.66 -70.53
C ALA A 406 0.07 14.20 -72.02
N LYS A 407 -1.03 13.59 -72.50
CA LYS A 407 -1.17 13.14 -73.90
C LYS A 407 -2.43 13.62 -74.63
N HIS A 408 -3.04 14.71 -74.17
CA HIS A 408 -4.05 15.43 -74.96
C HIS A 408 -3.87 16.95 -74.85
N ASN A 409 -2.68 17.40 -75.23
CA ASN A 409 -2.45 18.69 -75.89
C ASN A 409 -1.33 18.41 -76.91
N GLY A 410 -1.75 18.25 -78.16
CA GLY A 410 -0.99 17.76 -79.31
C GLY A 410 -1.99 17.35 -80.37
#